data_AF-A0A3A1QLK9-F1
#
_entry.id   AF-A0A3A1QLK9-F1
#
_cell.length_a   1.000
_cell.length_b   1.000
_cell.length_c   1.000
_cell.angle_alpha   90.00
_cell.angle_beta   90.00
_cell.angle_gamma   90.00
#
_symmetry.space_group_name_H-M   'P 1'
#
loop_
_entity.id
_entity.type
_entity.pdbx_description
1 polymer ?
#
loop_
_entity_poly.entity_id
_entity_poly.type
_entity_poly.pdbx_seq_one_letter_code
_entity_poly.pdbx_strand_id
1 'polypeptide(L)'
;MARKTDEERLKELEEKMEKIKAKKQQVASRLQQKERKERTRRLIQVGAIFEKYFDIVGEDQAEQVAYGMKGAVEKHKEKLLNIDVEKSKKEKEIVYEVQEEKLIIPENEVENVYK
;
A
#
# COMPACT_ATOMS: atom_id res chain seq x y z
N MET A 1 -13.18 -39.21 45.52
CA MET A 1 -13.39 -38.03 44.66
C MET A 1 -14.72 -38.20 43.95
N ALA A 2 -15.70 -37.34 44.22
CA ALA A 2 -17.01 -37.42 43.57
C ALA A 2 -16.84 -37.24 42.05
N ARG A 3 -17.37 -38.18 41.25
CA ARG A 3 -17.42 -38.00 39.79
C ARG A 3 -18.41 -36.88 39.50
N LYS A 4 -17.96 -35.86 38.75
CA LYS A 4 -18.85 -34.81 38.23
C LYS A 4 -20.01 -35.45 37.48
N THR A 5 -21.21 -34.89 37.67
CA THR A 5 -22.40 -35.32 36.92
C THR A 5 -22.23 -34.96 35.45
N ASP A 6 -22.97 -35.62 34.57
CA ASP A 6 -22.87 -35.34 33.13
C ASP A 6 -23.35 -33.92 32.79
N GLU A 7 -24.23 -33.33 33.59
CA GLU A 7 -24.65 -31.93 33.49
C GLU A 7 -23.53 -30.93 33.84
N GLU A 8 -22.76 -31.19 34.90
CA GLU A 8 -21.59 -30.37 35.26
C GLU A 8 -20.51 -30.45 34.17
N ARG A 9 -20.33 -31.63 33.56
CA ARG A 9 -19.41 -31.80 32.42
C ARG A 9 -19.89 -31.02 31.20
N LEU A 10 -21.18 -30.99 30.93
CA LEU A 10 -21.77 -30.23 29.82
C LEU A 10 -21.53 -28.73 30.02
N LYS A 11 -21.81 -28.21 31.22
CA LYS A 11 -21.59 -26.80 31.55
C LYS A 11 -20.11 -26.39 31.44
N GLU A 12 -19.19 -27.25 31.88
CA GLU A 12 -17.75 -27.02 31.69
C GLU A 12 -17.31 -26.98 30.24
N LEU A 13 -17.96 -27.77 29.36
CA LEU A 13 -17.69 -27.72 27.93
C LEU A 13 -18.22 -26.43 27.30
N GLU A 14 -19.40 -25.96 27.69
CA GLU A 14 -19.96 -24.68 27.24
C GLU A 14 -19.06 -23.50 27.64
N GLU A 15 -18.65 -23.42 28.90
CA GLU A 15 -17.73 -22.38 29.37
C GLU A 15 -16.39 -22.40 28.63
N LYS A 16 -15.87 -23.60 28.29
CA LYS A 16 -14.65 -23.74 27.48
C LYS A 16 -14.88 -23.23 26.06
N MET A 17 -16.01 -23.54 25.45
CA MET A 17 -16.36 -23.04 24.11
C MET A 17 -16.45 -21.51 24.08
N GLU A 18 -17.08 -20.89 25.07
CA GLU A 18 -17.15 -19.44 25.18
C GLU A 18 -15.76 -18.80 25.31
N LYS A 19 -14.90 -19.35 26.18
CA LYS A 19 -13.50 -18.90 26.34
C LYS A 19 -12.71 -19.04 25.04
N ILE A 20 -12.90 -20.14 24.30
CA ILE A 20 -12.25 -20.35 23.01
C ILE A 20 -12.76 -19.35 21.95
N LYS A 21 -14.06 -19.09 21.91
CA LYS A 21 -14.68 -18.13 20.99
C LYS A 21 -14.15 -16.71 21.25
N ALA A 22 -14.07 -16.30 22.51
CA ALA A 22 -13.50 -15.02 22.91
C ALA A 22 -12.02 -14.90 22.49
N LYS A 23 -11.21 -15.96 22.73
CA LYS A 23 -9.82 -16.00 22.28
C LYS A 23 -9.70 -15.91 20.76
N LYS A 24 -10.56 -16.61 20.01
CA LYS A 24 -10.59 -16.56 18.54
C LYS A 24 -10.85 -15.14 18.05
N GLN A 25 -11.84 -14.45 18.63
CA GLN A 25 -12.16 -13.07 18.27
C GLN A 25 -11.00 -12.11 18.61
N GLN A 26 -10.37 -12.28 19.77
CA GLN A 26 -9.21 -11.48 20.17
C GLN A 26 -8.03 -11.67 19.20
N VAL A 27 -7.75 -12.91 18.80
CA VAL A 27 -6.68 -13.21 17.83
C VAL A 27 -7.01 -12.63 16.46
N ALA A 28 -8.24 -12.78 15.97
CA ALA A 28 -8.68 -12.19 14.70
C ALA A 28 -8.52 -10.65 14.69
N SER A 29 -8.91 -9.98 15.78
CA SER A 29 -8.73 -8.53 15.92
C SER A 29 -7.25 -8.13 15.89
N ARG A 30 -6.38 -8.88 16.56
CA ARG A 30 -4.93 -8.65 16.53
C ARG A 30 -4.33 -8.82 15.13
N LEU A 31 -4.79 -9.82 14.37
CA LEU A 31 -4.36 -10.03 12.98
C LEU A 31 -4.75 -8.83 12.11
N GLN A 32 -6.01 -8.42 12.14
CA GLN A 32 -6.48 -7.25 11.38
C GLN A 32 -5.72 -5.97 11.73
N GLN A 33 -5.41 -5.75 13.02
CA GLN A 33 -4.62 -4.59 13.44
C GLN A 33 -3.19 -4.64 12.91
N LYS A 34 -2.56 -5.82 12.87
CA LYS A 34 -1.22 -5.98 12.27
C LYS A 34 -1.24 -5.66 10.78
N GLU A 35 -2.18 -6.22 10.03
CA GLU A 35 -2.34 -5.96 8.60
C GLU A 35 -2.56 -4.47 8.31
N ARG A 36 -3.40 -3.80 9.10
CA ARG A 36 -3.60 -2.34 8.98
C ARG A 36 -2.31 -1.57 9.21
N LYS A 37 -1.56 -1.89 10.27
CA LYS A 37 -0.29 -1.22 10.59
C LYS A 37 0.75 -1.43 9.49
N GLU A 38 0.86 -2.65 8.96
CA GLU A 38 1.76 -2.98 7.87
C GLU A 38 1.38 -2.26 6.57
N ARG A 39 0.08 -2.21 6.25
CA ARG A 39 -0.44 -1.46 5.10
C ARG A 39 -0.14 0.04 5.23
N THR A 40 -0.47 0.65 6.37
CA THR A 40 -0.20 2.08 6.61
C THR A 40 1.30 2.37 6.55
N ARG A 41 2.14 1.53 7.14
CA ARG A 41 3.61 1.69 7.05
C ARG A 41 4.08 1.67 5.60
N ARG A 42 3.60 0.72 4.80
CA ARG A 42 3.95 0.63 3.37
C ARG A 42 3.51 1.88 2.61
N LEU A 43 2.28 2.34 2.82
CA LEU A 43 1.75 3.54 2.14
C LEU A 43 2.58 4.78 2.47
N ILE A 44 2.93 4.97 3.75
CA ILE A 44 3.80 6.09 4.16
C ILE A 44 5.19 5.99 3.52
N GLN A 45 5.79 4.80 3.49
CA GLN A 45 7.10 4.61 2.87
C GLN A 45 7.07 4.89 1.37
N VAL A 46 6.03 4.44 0.66
CA VAL A 46 5.86 4.71 -0.77
C VAL A 46 5.61 6.21 -1.00
N GLY A 47 4.72 6.83 -0.22
CA GLY A 47 4.46 8.27 -0.30
C GLY A 47 5.74 9.09 -0.10
N ALA A 48 6.54 8.78 0.93
CA ALA A 48 7.81 9.44 1.18
C ALA A 48 8.84 9.27 0.05
N ILE A 49 8.80 8.16 -0.70
CA ILE A 49 9.62 7.98 -1.90
C ILE A 49 9.15 8.92 -3.00
N PHE A 50 7.83 9.03 -3.23
CA PHE A 50 7.27 9.93 -4.24
C PHE A 50 7.55 11.39 -3.90
N GLU A 51 7.36 11.81 -2.65
CA GLU A 51 7.74 13.15 -2.17
C GLU A 51 9.23 13.42 -2.42
N LYS A 52 10.12 12.48 -2.07
CA LYS A 52 11.56 12.68 -2.20
C LYS A 52 12.03 12.86 -3.65
N TYR A 53 11.47 12.10 -4.60
CA TYR A 53 11.97 12.07 -5.98
C TYR A 53 11.19 12.98 -6.92
N PHE A 54 9.90 13.22 -6.67
CA PHE A 54 9.03 13.97 -7.56
C PHE A 54 8.51 15.27 -6.94
N ASP A 55 8.81 15.54 -5.65
CA ASP A 55 8.30 16.71 -4.91
C ASP A 55 6.76 16.80 -4.92
N ILE A 56 6.11 15.62 -4.90
CA ILE A 56 4.66 15.48 -4.92
C ILE A 56 4.16 15.18 -3.51
N VAL A 57 3.35 16.10 -2.97
CA VAL A 57 2.70 15.94 -1.65
C VAL A 57 1.19 15.81 -1.79
N GLY A 58 0.60 16.40 -2.84
CA GLY A 58 -0.85 16.39 -3.06
C GLY A 58 -1.35 15.11 -3.70
N GLU A 59 -2.54 14.64 -3.28
CA GLU A 59 -3.21 13.47 -3.87
C GLU A 59 -3.50 13.69 -5.37
N ASP A 60 -3.98 14.88 -5.74
CA ASP A 60 -4.29 15.23 -7.14
C ASP A 60 -3.04 15.21 -8.04
N GLN A 61 -1.92 15.73 -7.53
CA GLN A 61 -0.64 15.74 -8.24
C GLN A 61 -0.11 14.31 -8.42
N ALA A 62 -0.24 13.48 -7.39
CA ALA A 62 0.15 12.07 -7.46
C ALA A 62 -0.71 11.32 -8.49
N GLU A 63 -2.01 11.59 -8.55
CA GLU A 63 -2.92 11.00 -9.53
C GLU A 63 -2.57 11.44 -10.96
N GLN A 64 -2.34 12.74 -11.21
CA GLN A 64 -1.95 13.25 -12.52
C GLN A 64 -0.67 12.59 -13.04
N VAL A 65 0.36 12.49 -12.19
CA VAL A 65 1.64 11.86 -12.57
C VAL A 65 1.47 10.37 -12.77
N ALA A 66 0.74 9.68 -11.89
CA ALA A 66 0.47 8.25 -12.04
C ALA A 66 -0.31 7.95 -13.33
N TYR A 67 -1.30 8.77 -13.67
CA TYR A 67 -2.10 8.63 -14.88
C TYR A 67 -1.27 8.93 -16.14
N GLY A 68 -0.52 10.03 -16.15
CA GLY A 68 0.34 10.43 -17.27
C GLY A 68 1.45 9.42 -17.55
N MET A 69 2.02 8.80 -16.51
CA MET A 69 3.09 7.81 -16.65
C MET A 69 2.59 6.38 -16.82
N LYS A 70 1.29 6.11 -16.64
CA LYS A 70 0.72 4.75 -16.66
C LYS A 70 1.15 3.95 -17.90
N GLY A 71 1.06 4.57 -19.08
CA GLY A 71 1.43 3.91 -20.35
C GLY A 71 2.92 3.54 -20.43
N ALA A 72 3.82 4.42 -19.98
CA ALA A 72 5.25 4.16 -19.96
C ALA A 72 5.61 3.09 -18.92
N VAL A 73 5.00 3.14 -17.74
CA VAL A 73 5.21 2.17 -16.66
C VAL A 73 4.71 0.79 -17.05
N GLU A 74 3.55 0.67 -17.71
CA GLU A 74 3.02 -0.61 -18.19
C GLU A 74 3.91 -1.23 -19.27
N LYS A 75 4.35 -0.44 -20.26
CA LYS A 75 5.20 -0.89 -21.37
C LYS A 75 6.61 -1.30 -20.93
N HIS A 76 7.16 -0.65 -19.89
CA HIS A 76 8.55 -0.85 -19.46
C HIS A 76 8.68 -1.45 -18.06
N LYS A 77 7.60 -2.04 -17.53
CA LYS A 77 7.49 -2.55 -16.16
C LYS A 77 8.67 -3.41 -15.72
N GLU A 78 9.05 -4.40 -16.53
CA GLU A 78 10.14 -5.31 -16.18
C GLU A 78 11.50 -4.60 -16.08
N LYS A 79 11.75 -3.63 -16.97
CA LYS A 79 13.00 -2.85 -16.95
C LYS A 79 13.05 -1.92 -15.76
N LEU A 80 11.93 -1.25 -15.44
CA LEU A 80 11.83 -0.33 -14.30
C LEU A 80 11.99 -1.05 -12.96
N LEU A 81 11.45 -2.27 -12.82
CA LEU A 81 11.56 -3.06 -11.59
C LEU A 81 12.96 -3.66 -11.37
N ASN A 82 13.74 -3.80 -12.44
CA ASN A 82 15.11 -4.35 -12.38
C ASN A 82 16.20 -3.27 -12.22
N ILE A 83 15.82 -2.00 -12.04
CA ILE A 83 16.79 -0.92 -11.82
C ILE A 83 17.48 -1.12 -10.47
N ASP A 84 18.82 -1.15 -10.51
CA ASP A 84 19.63 -1.05 -9.29
C ASP A 84 19.70 0.42 -8.85
N VAL A 85 18.80 0.76 -7.93
CA VAL A 85 18.66 2.11 -7.38
C VAL A 85 19.94 2.59 -6.68
N GLU A 86 20.69 1.70 -6.02
CA GLU A 86 21.89 2.08 -5.25
C GLU A 86 23.09 2.33 -6.15
N LYS A 87 23.23 1.57 -7.23
CA LYS A 87 24.24 1.84 -8.25
C LYS A 87 23.96 3.15 -8.98
N SER A 88 22.71 3.36 -9.39
CA SER A 88 22.27 4.55 -10.13
C SER A 88 22.44 5.85 -9.33
N LYS A 89 22.19 5.81 -8.01
CA LYS A 89 22.44 6.95 -7.10
C LYS A 89 23.91 7.37 -7.00
N LYS A 90 24.84 6.42 -7.11
CA LYS A 90 26.28 6.68 -7.00
C LYS A 90 26.84 7.34 -8.27
N GLU A 91 26.26 7.03 -9.41
CA GLU A 91 26.69 7.53 -10.72
C GLU A 91 26.04 8.89 -11.08
N LYS A 92 25.02 9.36 -10.34
CA LYS A 92 24.26 10.61 -10.62
C LYS A 92 23.69 10.67 -12.05
N GLU A 93 23.58 9.54 -12.72
CA GLU A 93 22.97 9.44 -14.05
C GLU A 93 21.45 9.24 -13.93
N ILE A 94 20.70 10.07 -14.65
CA ILE A 94 19.30 9.81 -14.92
C ILE A 94 19.26 8.59 -15.85
N VAL A 95 18.84 7.44 -15.31
CA VAL A 95 18.95 6.11 -15.97
C VAL A 95 18.02 5.97 -17.20
N TYR A 96 17.14 6.94 -17.45
CA TYR A 96 16.33 6.98 -18.66
C TYR A 96 16.13 8.41 -19.15
N GLU A 97 16.79 8.75 -20.26
CA GLU A 97 16.46 9.90 -21.08
C GLU A 97 15.45 9.42 -22.13
N VAL A 98 14.16 9.76 -21.95
CA VAL A 98 13.14 9.48 -22.96
C VAL A 98 13.44 10.40 -24.13
N GLN A 99 13.88 9.84 -25.27
CA GLN A 99 13.98 10.57 -26.53
C GLN A 99 12.57 11.03 -26.94
N GLU A 100 12.26 12.30 -26.66
CA GLU A 100 11.09 13.07 -27.09
C GLU A 100 9.83 12.25 -27.42
N GLU A 101 9.17 11.67 -26.41
CA GLU A 101 7.75 11.37 -26.59
C GLU A 101 7.00 12.71 -26.51
N LYS A 102 6.49 13.17 -27.66
CA LYS A 102 5.63 14.36 -27.74
C LYS A 102 4.58 14.32 -26.62
N LEU A 103 4.68 15.25 -25.67
CA LEU A 103 3.68 15.46 -24.64
C LEU A 103 2.41 15.97 -25.34
N ILE A 104 1.46 15.09 -25.62
CA ILE A 104 0.14 15.50 -26.10
C ILE A 104 -0.66 15.91 -24.87
N ILE A 105 -0.60 17.20 -24.53
CA ILE A 105 -1.48 17.81 -23.54
C ILE A 105 -2.86 17.98 -24.21
N PRO A 106 -3.94 17.35 -23.72
CA PRO A 106 -5.27 17.62 -24.23
C PRO A 106 -5.62 19.10 -23.96
N GLU A 107 -5.92 19.87 -25.02
CA GLU A 107 -6.12 21.33 -24.99
C GLU A 107 -7.28 21.85 -24.11
N ASN A 108 -8.05 20.97 -23.46
CA ASN A 108 -9.33 21.34 -22.84
C ASN A 108 -9.30 21.64 -21.33
N GLU A 109 -8.14 21.75 -20.69
CA GLU A 109 -8.06 22.17 -19.26
C GLU A 109 -7.42 23.55 -19.04
N VAL A 110 -7.13 24.28 -20.12
CA VAL A 110 -6.57 25.65 -20.04
C VAL A 110 -7.65 26.72 -20.15
N GLU A 111 -8.82 26.53 -19.56
CA GLU A 111 -9.79 27.63 -19.36
C GLU A 111 -10.48 27.49 -18.00
N ASN A 112 -9.81 27.97 -16.94
CA ASN A 112 -10.40 28.83 -15.88
C ASN A 112 -9.54 28.84 -14.61
N VAL A 113 -8.34 29.40 -14.70
CA VAL A 113 -7.76 30.09 -13.55
C VAL A 113 -7.27 31.43 -14.10
N TYR A 114 -7.79 32.53 -13.54
CA TYR A 114 -7.68 33.93 -13.99
C TYR A 114 -8.84 34.46 -14.87
N LYS A 115 -10.03 34.58 -14.26
CA LYS A 115 -10.84 35.80 -14.30
C LYS A 115 -11.48 36.04 -12.94
#